data_AF-A0A314ZRV6-F1
#
_entry.id   AF-A0A314ZRV6-F1
#
_cell.length_a   1.000
_cell.length_b   1.000
_cell.length_c   1.000
_cell.angle_alpha   90.00
_cell.angle_beta   90.00
_cell.angle_gamma   90.00
#
_symmetry.space_group_name_H-M   'P 1'
#
loop_
_entity.id
_entity.type
_entity.pdbx_description
1 polymer ?
#
loop_
_entity_poly.entity_id
_entity_poly.type
_entity_poly.pdbx_seq_one_letter_code
_entity_poly.pdbx_strand_id
1 'polypeptide(L)'
;MEPKSSSCLTAMMIGALTPGKCRVHSLKNYAKPENVGAENYYCRFEYKADIGELAPDIVAVHCKCEMPYNPDELMVKCEGCWER
;
A
#
# COMPACT_ATOMS: atom_id res chain seq x y z
N MET A 1 19.18 21.37 8.59
CA MET A 1 19.47 20.03 8.04
C MET A 1 18.12 19.38 7.83
N GLU A 2 17.49 19.61 6.68
CA GLU A 2 16.13 19.15 6.41
C GLU A 2 16.16 17.64 6.22
N PRO A 3 15.34 16.85 6.93
CA PRO A 3 15.17 15.45 6.60
C PRO A 3 14.39 15.44 5.28
N LYS A 4 15.12 15.33 4.18
CA LYS A 4 14.54 14.95 2.89
C LYS A 4 13.81 13.64 3.14
N SER A 5 12.48 13.70 3.17
CA SER A 5 11.55 12.67 2.70
C SER A 5 12.33 11.45 2.19
N SER A 6 12.45 10.36 2.95
CA SER A 6 11.47 9.26 3.01
C SER A 6 10.79 8.92 1.67
N SER A 7 11.32 9.39 0.53
CA SER A 7 10.57 9.54 -0.71
C SER A 7 10.49 8.28 -1.57
N CYS A 8 11.21 7.20 -1.26
CA CYS A 8 11.31 6.03 -2.17
C CYS A 8 11.65 4.68 -1.51
N LEU A 9 11.81 4.57 -0.19
CA LEU A 9 12.60 3.47 0.38
C LEU A 9 12.04 2.07 0.17
N THR A 10 10.78 1.93 -0.25
CA THR A 10 10.25 0.61 -0.61
C THR A 10 9.29 0.71 -1.78
N ALA A 11 9.80 1.10 -2.96
CA ALA A 11 9.27 0.62 -4.22
C ALA A 11 9.41 -0.91 -4.25
N MET A 12 8.56 -1.63 -3.50
CA MET A 12 8.64 -3.07 -3.41
C MET A 12 7.97 -3.67 -4.64
N MET A 13 8.83 -4.32 -5.43
CA MET A 13 8.56 -5.41 -6.36
C MET A 13 8.16 -5.03 -7.82
N ILE A 14 9.17 -5.15 -8.70
CA ILE A 14 9.11 -5.44 -10.14
C ILE A 14 8.53 -4.34 -11.05
N GLY A 15 9.38 -3.36 -11.41
CA GLY A 15 9.12 -2.46 -12.53
C GLY A 15 10.18 -1.36 -12.59
N ALA A 16 10.81 -1.17 -13.74
CA ALA A 16 11.92 -0.23 -13.92
C ALA A 16 11.59 1.16 -13.34
N LEU A 17 12.47 1.67 -12.47
CA LEU A 17 12.42 3.05 -11.98
C LEU A 17 12.71 3.98 -13.17
N THR A 18 11.66 4.41 -13.87
CA THR A 18 11.80 5.47 -14.87
C THR A 18 12.07 6.79 -14.13
N PRO A 19 13.14 7.53 -14.46
CA PRO A 19 13.38 8.83 -13.86
C PRO A 19 12.21 9.77 -14.21
N GLY A 20 11.46 10.22 -13.20
CA GLY A 20 10.25 11.03 -13.39
C GLY A 20 9.59 11.40 -12.06
N LYS A 21 8.56 12.26 -12.10
CA LYS A 21 7.72 12.54 -10.93
C LYS A 21 6.75 11.38 -10.72
N CYS A 22 6.65 10.87 -9.49
CA CYS A 22 5.67 9.87 -9.08
C CYS A 22 4.70 10.45 -8.04
N ARG A 23 3.56 9.78 -7.85
CA ARG A 23 2.55 10.15 -6.86
C ARG A 23 2.28 8.98 -5.93
N VAL A 24 2.38 9.22 -4.63
CA VAL A 24 2.03 8.25 -3.58
C VAL A 24 0.66 8.60 -3.02
N HIS A 25 -0.26 7.64 -3.08
CA HIS A 25 -1.62 7.77 -2.60
C HIS A 25 -1.81 7.03 -1.27
N SER A 26 -2.90 7.37 -0.57
CA SER A 26 -3.43 6.47 0.45
C SER A 26 -4.05 5.22 -0.21
N LEU A 27 -4.10 4.11 0.51
CA LEU A 27 -4.70 2.85 0.03
C LEU A 27 -6.12 3.07 -0.54
N LYS A 28 -6.95 3.84 0.16
CA LYS A 28 -8.33 4.15 -0.26
C LYS A 28 -8.39 4.91 -1.59
N ASN A 29 -7.43 5.79 -1.85
CA ASN A 29 -7.40 6.55 -3.10
C ASN A 29 -6.83 5.72 -4.24
N TYR A 30 -5.79 4.94 -3.98
CA TYR A 30 -5.18 4.07 -4.99
C TYR A 30 -6.14 2.98 -5.50
N ALA A 31 -6.98 2.42 -4.61
CA ALA A 31 -7.98 1.43 -4.97
C ALA A 31 -9.04 1.95 -5.97
N LYS A 32 -9.07 3.26 -6.26
CA LYS A 32 -9.94 3.81 -7.30
C LYS A 32 -9.31 3.57 -8.69
N PRO A 33 -10.05 3.04 -9.67
CA PRO A 33 -9.51 2.72 -11.00
C PRO A 33 -8.78 3.88 -11.68
N GLU A 34 -9.22 5.12 -11.48
CA GLU A 34 -8.60 6.33 -12.03
C GLU A 34 -7.17 6.64 -11.53
N ASN A 35 -6.74 6.02 -10.43
CA ASN A 35 -5.42 6.25 -9.83
C ASN A 35 -4.44 5.10 -10.08
N VAL A 36 -4.81 4.09 -10.88
CA VAL A 36 -3.94 2.97 -11.23
C VAL A 36 -3.16 3.32 -12.49
N GLY A 37 -1.83 3.39 -12.39
CA GLY A 37 -0.93 3.75 -13.49
C GLY A 37 0.54 3.63 -13.08
N ALA A 38 1.46 3.69 -14.05
CA ALA A 38 2.89 3.43 -13.84
C ALA A 38 3.59 4.45 -12.91
N GLU A 39 3.02 5.65 -12.79
CA GLU A 39 3.52 6.73 -11.93
C GLU A 39 2.79 6.83 -10.58
N ASN A 40 1.77 5.99 -10.34
CA ASN A 40 0.96 6.02 -9.15
C ASN A 40 1.28 4.82 -8.26
N TYR A 41 1.54 5.12 -6.98
CA TYR A 41 1.90 4.15 -5.96
C TYR A 41 0.98 4.35 -4.76
N TYR A 42 0.96 3.39 -3.83
CA TYR A 42 0.29 3.57 -2.54
C TYR A 42 1.21 3.21 -1.39
N CYS A 43 0.98 3.86 -0.25
CA CYS A 43 1.62 3.52 1.00
C CYS A 43 0.56 3.40 2.10
N ARG A 44 0.64 2.33 2.89
CA ARG A 44 -0.28 2.04 4.00
C ARG A 44 0.44 1.82 5.33
N PHE A 45 1.77 1.85 5.31
CA PHE A 45 2.62 1.67 6.49
C PHE A 45 3.68 2.76 6.53
N GLU A 46 4.00 3.22 7.72
CA GLU A 46 5.25 3.92 7.98
C GLU A 46 6.34 2.89 8.28
N TYR A 47 7.53 3.08 7.71
CA TYR A 47 8.68 2.22 7.99
C TYR A 47 9.69 2.99 8.85
N LYS A 48 9.92 2.51 10.06
CA LYS A 48 10.90 3.07 11.01
C LYS A 48 12.25 2.41 10.77
N ALA A 49 13.08 3.04 9.96
CA ALA A 49 14.33 2.44 9.46
C ALA A 49 15.40 2.18 10.54
N ASP A 50 15.33 2.90 11.65
CA ASP A 50 16.22 2.75 12.81
C ASP A 50 16.03 1.42 13.56
N ILE A 51 14.80 0.90 13.57
CA ILE A 51 14.42 -0.32 14.29
C ILE A 51 13.86 -1.42 13.39
N GLY A 52 13.60 -1.12 12.12
CA GLY A 52 13.07 -2.08 11.15
C GLY A 52 11.58 -2.41 11.34
N GLU A 53 10.82 -1.53 11.98
CA GLU A 53 9.39 -1.75 12.28
C GLU A 53 8.46 -1.08 11.26
N LEU A 54 7.26 -1.64 11.11
CA LEU A 54 6.18 -1.12 10.26
C LEU A 54 5.01 -0.65 11.12
N ALA A 55 4.63 0.62 11.03
CA ALA A 55 3.44 1.12 11.73
C ALA A 55 2.27 1.35 10.76
N PRO A 56 1.04 0.92 11.06
CA PRO A 56 0.65 0.14 12.25
C PRO A 56 1.05 -1.34 12.14
N ASP A 57 1.38 -1.95 13.29
CA ASP A 57 1.74 -3.38 13.36
C ASP A 57 0.53 -4.32 13.21
N ILE A 58 -0.68 -3.80 13.41
CA ILE A 58 -1.94 -4.55 13.32
C ILE A 58 -2.77 -3.97 12.18
N VAL A 59 -3.19 -4.84 11.27
CA VAL A 59 -4.06 -4.51 10.15
C VAL A 59 -5.23 -5.49 10.07
N ALA A 60 -6.35 -5.01 9.53
CA ALA A 60 -7.48 -5.87 9.24
C ALA A 60 -7.09 -6.96 8.23
N VAL A 61 -7.54 -8.17 8.48
CA VAL A 61 -7.35 -9.32 7.61
C VAL A 61 -8.69 -9.80 7.09
N HIS A 62 -8.68 -10.37 5.89
CA HIS A 62 -9.88 -10.78 5.20
C HIS A 62 -9.73 -12.20 4.65
N CYS A 63 -10.86 -12.75 4.21
CA CYS A 63 -10.96 -14.10 3.66
C CYS A 63 -10.55 -15.18 4.69
N LYS A 64 -10.63 -16.44 4.27
CA LYS A 64 -10.17 -17.58 5.08
C LYS A 64 -8.65 -17.68 5.17
N CYS A 65 -7.93 -16.97 4.30
CA CYS A 65 -6.47 -16.95 4.30
C CYS A 65 -5.88 -15.99 5.35
N GLU A 66 -6.72 -15.18 6.02
CA GLU A 66 -6.29 -14.25 7.07
C GLU A 66 -5.19 -13.28 6.57
N MET A 67 -5.35 -12.80 5.33
CA MET A 67 -4.40 -11.88 4.70
C MET A 67 -4.96 -10.46 4.63
N PRO A 68 -4.11 -9.42 4.72
CA PRO A 68 -4.54 -8.04 4.49
C PRO A 68 -5.07 -7.83 3.06
N TYR A 69 -5.96 -6.86 2.89
CA TYR A 69 -6.52 -6.50 1.58
C TYR A 69 -5.43 -6.16 0.55
N ASN A 70 -5.48 -6.79 -0.62
CA ASN A 70 -4.61 -6.47 -1.76
C ASN A 70 -5.46 -5.78 -2.85
N PRO A 71 -5.19 -4.49 -3.19
CA PRO A 71 -5.96 -3.77 -4.21
C PRO A 71 -5.82 -4.36 -5.63
N ASP A 72 -4.78 -5.15 -5.88
CA ASP A 72 -4.54 -5.79 -7.18
C ASP A 72 -5.29 -7.11 -7.34
N GLU A 73 -5.84 -7.66 -6.24
CA GLU A 73 -6.60 -8.90 -6.24
C GLU A 73 -8.10 -8.64 -6.16
N LEU A 74 -8.85 -9.33 -7.01
CA LEU A 74 -10.31 -9.28 -6.97
C LEU A 74 -10.81 -9.92 -5.66
N MET A 75 -11.51 -9.12 -4.86
CA MET A 75 -12.19 -9.59 -3.66
C MET A 75 -13.69 -9.29 -3.76
N VAL A 76 -14.50 -10.26 -3.32
CA VAL A 76 -15.96 -10.12 -3.26
C VAL A 76 -16.40 -10.13 -1.80
N LYS A 77 -17.30 -9.21 -1.46
CA LYS A 77 -17.90 -9.16 -0.13
C LYS A 77 -19.03 -10.17 -0.04
N CYS A 78 -18.96 -11.08 0.93
CA CYS A 78 -20.09 -11.93 1.29
C CYS A 78 -21.13 -11.10 2.05
N GLU A 79 -22.39 -11.15 1.64
CA GLU A 79 -23.48 -10.38 2.27
C GLU A 79 -23.80 -10.86 3.70
N GLY A 80 -23.57 -12.15 3.98
CA GLY A 80 -23.81 -12.75 5.30
C GLY A 80 -22.62 -12.66 6.26
N CYS A 81 -21.43 -12.37 5.75
CA CYS A 81 -20.27 -12.12 6.60
C CYS A 81 -20.16 -10.62 6.84
N TRP A 82 -20.34 -10.20 8.08
CA TRP A 82 -19.76 -8.94 8.51
C TRP A 82 -18.27 -9.19 8.65
N GLU A 83 -17.47 -8.47 7.86
CA GLU A 83 -16.01 -8.45 7.97
C GLU A 83 -15.67 -8.41 9.46
N ARG A 84 -15.00 -9.46 9.93
CA ARG A 84 -14.73 -9.67 11.35
C ARG A 84 -13.61 -8.76 11.82
#